data_AF-A0A1J5Q580-F1
#
_entry.id   AF-A0A1J5Q580-F1
#
_cell.length_a   1.000
_cell.length_b   1.000
_cell.length_c   1.000
_cell.angle_alpha   90.00
_cell.angle_beta   90.00
_cell.angle_gamma   90.00
#
_symmetry.space_group_name_H-M   'P 1'
#
loop_
_entity.id
_entity.type
_entity.pdbx_description
1 polymer ?
#
loop_
_entity_poly.entity_id
_entity_poly.type
_entity_poly.pdbx_seq_one_letter_code
_entity_poly.pdbx_strand_id
1 'polypeptide(L)'
;MEAQVIAARSYALTKAGRIRAECDCDLYGRSIDLTYAGWAKESEPRWGQRWLAAVAATSSDATSGLAVLYNGKPITTFFFTSSGGHTQNIGEVWGTQFPWLKSVPDPWSLDQTLDPNYASWSRSISQARVAKAFALPDVVALKFPDRTQGGGIKSVVAVSSSGKSATLKGEIFRSRLGLPSTWLQRPVTRRSGIDETALSIAIGKSLWPTSKSVVLAVADTDSLAAAIGAPLSFTKKAPLLFTSGQVLNPQVAAEIARRRVTKIYLVGINVPQPLIAALKALPRTSLISLTGPTRYDAAAAVAAIVPGPAVLVANSDVSLLRSSIGALAAAKRPILFTTAGTLPWQSARSIAKKGLPVTVIGTPGTVLDSQLTGLNINDQRQPTGDNLESFLLGLFAPQTNGIQFVPSAFDPFLLSGSGQPIFALDADGHVSDVAKQFIDAHPAFGAISVLGSNALVSSGSFNEIEALR
;
A
#
# COMPACT_ATOMS: atom_id res chain seq x y z
N MET A 1 35.63 -17.49 8.99
CA MET A 1 35.81 -18.38 7.82
C MET A 1 35.83 -19.86 8.21
N GLU A 2 36.36 -20.23 9.37
CA GLU A 2 36.35 -21.62 9.87
C GLU A 2 34.97 -22.30 9.77
N ALA A 3 33.91 -21.65 10.23
CA ALA A 3 32.54 -22.16 10.11
C ALA A 3 32.11 -22.45 8.65
N GLN A 4 32.54 -21.62 7.67
CA GLN A 4 32.25 -21.84 6.25
C GLN A 4 33.00 -23.06 5.70
N VAL A 5 34.25 -23.28 6.14
CA VAL A 5 35.02 -24.47 5.77
C VAL A 5 34.37 -25.73 6.33
N ILE A 6 33.99 -25.72 7.61
CA ILE A 6 33.30 -26.85 8.26
C ILE A 6 31.99 -27.17 7.55
N ALA A 7 31.19 -26.15 7.22
CA ALA A 7 29.97 -26.34 6.45
C ALA A 7 30.25 -26.92 5.05
N ALA A 8 31.19 -26.35 4.29
CA ALA A 8 31.54 -26.84 2.95
C ALA A 8 31.98 -28.31 2.98
N ARG A 9 32.84 -28.67 3.95
CA ARG A 9 33.27 -30.05 4.18
C ARG A 9 32.09 -30.97 4.50
N SER A 10 31.18 -30.54 5.37
CA SER A 10 29.98 -31.29 5.74
C SER A 10 29.09 -31.57 4.53
N TYR A 11 28.83 -30.55 3.70
CA TYR A 11 28.06 -30.70 2.46
C TYR A 11 28.73 -31.70 1.51
N ALA A 12 30.03 -31.54 1.26
CA ALA A 12 30.79 -32.43 0.37
C ALA A 12 30.73 -33.89 0.84
N LEU A 13 30.89 -34.15 2.14
CA LEU A 13 30.79 -35.49 2.72
C LEU A 13 29.40 -36.14 2.52
N THR A 14 28.33 -35.36 2.40
CA THR A 14 27.00 -35.93 2.09
C THR A 14 26.82 -36.36 0.64
N LYS A 15 27.71 -35.90 -0.26
CA LYS A 15 27.68 -36.19 -1.69
C LYS A 15 28.74 -37.21 -2.11
N ALA A 16 29.82 -37.31 -1.33
CA ALA A 16 30.92 -38.23 -1.55
C ALA A 16 30.47 -39.70 -1.67
N GLY A 17 31.10 -40.43 -2.58
CA GLY A 17 30.84 -41.85 -2.83
C GLY A 17 29.63 -42.10 -3.74
N ARG A 18 29.09 -41.06 -4.39
CA ARG A 18 28.02 -41.15 -5.37
C ARG A 18 28.44 -40.43 -6.64
N ILE A 19 29.21 -41.14 -7.46
CA ILE A 19 29.68 -40.65 -8.76
C ILE A 19 28.48 -40.42 -9.67
N ARG A 20 28.34 -39.17 -10.15
CA ARG A 20 27.29 -38.80 -11.10
C ARG A 20 27.76 -39.07 -12.51
N ALA A 21 26.96 -39.82 -13.27
CA ALA A 21 27.32 -40.24 -14.61
C ALA A 21 27.53 -39.07 -15.59
N GLU A 22 26.83 -37.93 -15.38
CA GLU A 22 26.92 -36.81 -16.33
C GLU A 22 28.25 -36.06 -16.29
N CYS A 23 29.04 -36.19 -15.21
CA CYS A 23 30.29 -35.46 -15.01
C CYS A 23 31.45 -36.32 -14.52
N ASP A 24 31.22 -37.59 -14.22
CA ASP A 24 32.18 -38.47 -13.52
C ASP A 24 32.74 -37.82 -12.25
N CYS A 25 31.83 -37.26 -11.43
CA CYS A 25 32.17 -36.43 -10.29
C CYS A 25 31.17 -36.59 -9.13
N ASP A 26 31.61 -36.39 -7.89
CA ASP A 26 30.71 -36.33 -6.72
C ASP A 26 29.96 -34.97 -6.63
N LEU A 27 30.62 -33.89 -7.10
CA LEU A 27 30.17 -32.50 -6.99
C LEU A 27 30.41 -31.72 -8.29
N TYR A 28 29.43 -30.93 -8.74
CA TYR A 28 29.64 -30.00 -9.84
C TYR A 28 30.46 -28.77 -9.41
N GLY A 29 31.35 -28.29 -10.27
CA GLY A 29 32.06 -27.01 -10.09
C GLY A 29 31.21 -25.75 -10.34
N ARG A 30 29.91 -25.80 -10.04
CA ARG A 30 28.95 -24.70 -10.28
C ARG A 30 28.06 -24.51 -9.05
N SER A 31 27.25 -23.44 -9.06
CA SER A 31 26.42 -23.01 -7.92
C SER A 31 25.49 -24.07 -7.33
N ILE A 32 25.19 -25.16 -8.05
CA ILE A 32 24.33 -26.25 -7.58
C ILE A 32 24.98 -27.10 -6.47
N ASP A 33 26.31 -27.23 -6.45
CA ASP A 33 27.11 -28.04 -5.50
C ASP A 33 28.23 -27.22 -4.85
N LEU A 34 28.04 -25.89 -4.77
CA LEU A 34 29.07 -24.88 -4.49
C LEU A 34 30.12 -24.73 -5.59
N THR A 35 30.40 -23.47 -5.95
CA THR A 35 31.46 -23.17 -6.91
C THR A 35 32.83 -23.42 -6.26
N TYR A 36 33.54 -24.43 -6.75
CA TYR A 36 34.96 -24.65 -6.46
C TYR A 36 35.81 -23.90 -7.48
N ALA A 37 36.55 -22.89 -7.03
CA ALA A 37 37.40 -22.06 -7.90
C ALA A 37 38.84 -22.60 -8.05
N GLY A 38 39.17 -23.70 -7.36
CA GLY A 38 40.49 -24.33 -7.42
C GLY A 38 41.64 -23.40 -7.10
N TRP A 39 42.80 -23.67 -7.70
CA TRP A 39 44.06 -22.96 -7.47
C TRP A 39 43.94 -21.43 -7.56
N ALA A 40 43.09 -20.91 -8.46
CA ALA A 40 42.88 -19.48 -8.60
C ALA A 40 42.40 -18.80 -7.30
N LYS A 41 41.66 -19.53 -6.45
CA LYS A 41 41.26 -19.05 -5.13
C LYS A 41 42.31 -19.32 -4.07
N GLU A 42 43.01 -20.44 -4.13
CA GLU A 42 44.05 -20.81 -3.15
C GLU A 42 45.25 -19.84 -3.24
N SER A 43 45.65 -19.45 -4.45
CA SER A 43 46.73 -18.50 -4.70
C SER A 43 46.32 -17.03 -4.56
N GLU A 44 45.05 -16.74 -4.24
CA GLU A 44 44.56 -15.37 -4.13
C GLU A 44 45.15 -14.68 -2.89
N PRO A 45 45.86 -13.53 -3.03
CA PRO A 45 46.69 -12.99 -1.95
C PRO A 45 45.97 -12.62 -0.65
N ARG A 46 44.67 -12.27 -0.71
CA ARG A 46 43.95 -11.74 0.46
C ARG A 46 42.99 -12.77 1.06
N TRP A 47 41.96 -13.15 0.34
CA TRP A 47 40.95 -14.08 0.86
C TRP A 47 41.34 -15.54 0.68
N GLY A 48 42.18 -15.87 -0.30
CA GLY A 48 42.79 -17.20 -0.46
C GLY A 48 43.60 -17.61 0.75
N GLN A 49 44.49 -16.71 1.22
CA GLN A 49 45.29 -16.96 2.43
C GLN A 49 44.44 -17.11 3.69
N ARG A 50 43.38 -16.30 3.85
CA ARG A 50 42.44 -16.44 4.97
C ARG A 50 41.64 -17.73 4.91
N TRP A 51 41.27 -18.17 3.71
CA TRP A 51 40.59 -19.44 3.50
C TRP A 51 41.51 -20.63 3.83
N LEU A 52 42.76 -20.62 3.33
CA LEU A 52 43.77 -21.64 3.66
C LEU A 52 44.03 -21.73 5.17
N ALA A 53 44.15 -20.59 5.85
CA ALA A 53 44.30 -20.54 7.30
C ALA A 53 43.09 -21.16 8.02
N ALA A 54 41.86 -20.91 7.55
CA ALA A 54 40.65 -21.51 8.11
C ALA A 54 40.54 -23.02 7.81
N VAL A 55 41.05 -23.48 6.66
CA VAL A 55 41.16 -24.91 6.34
C VAL A 55 42.12 -25.58 7.31
N ALA A 56 43.31 -25.01 7.51
CA ALA A 56 44.30 -25.53 8.45
C ALA A 56 43.76 -25.54 9.90
N ALA A 57 43.15 -24.44 10.36
CA ALA A 57 42.61 -24.33 11.71
C ALA A 57 41.46 -25.32 12.03
N THR A 58 40.78 -25.83 11.00
CA THR A 58 39.67 -26.78 11.15
C THR A 58 40.03 -28.20 10.72
N SER A 59 41.31 -28.48 10.46
CA SER A 59 41.84 -29.80 10.14
C SER A 59 42.61 -30.32 11.34
N SER A 60 42.36 -31.58 11.74
CA SER A 60 43.09 -32.21 12.84
C SER A 60 44.37 -32.89 12.35
N ASP A 61 44.39 -33.34 11.10
CA ASP A 61 45.56 -33.90 10.42
C ASP A 61 45.42 -33.71 8.89
N ALA A 62 46.30 -34.34 8.11
CA ALA A 62 46.32 -34.22 6.65
C ALA A 62 45.06 -34.80 5.96
N THR A 63 44.30 -35.65 6.64
CA THR A 63 43.16 -36.41 6.11
C THR A 63 41.85 -36.17 6.87
N SER A 64 41.92 -35.57 8.06
CA SER A 64 40.79 -35.39 8.97
C SER A 64 40.55 -33.92 9.28
N GLY A 65 39.28 -33.54 9.37
CA GLY A 65 38.89 -32.20 9.79
C GLY A 65 37.47 -32.15 10.30
N LEU A 66 37.14 -31.02 10.94
CA LEU A 66 35.84 -30.80 11.56
C LEU A 66 34.72 -30.80 10.51
N ALA A 67 33.66 -31.54 10.80
CA ALA A 67 32.41 -31.58 10.04
C ALA A 67 31.22 -31.55 11.01
N VAL A 68 30.09 -31.04 10.56
CA VAL A 68 28.84 -31.06 11.32
C VAL A 68 28.16 -32.41 11.10
N LEU A 69 27.89 -33.10 12.21
CA LEU A 69 27.29 -34.42 12.22
C LEU A 69 25.95 -34.40 12.96
N TYR A 70 25.03 -35.27 12.56
CA TYR A 70 23.82 -35.60 13.31
C TYR A 70 23.71 -37.12 13.39
N ASN A 71 23.59 -37.67 14.60
CA ASN A 71 23.64 -39.11 14.86
C ASN A 71 24.86 -39.80 14.20
N GLY A 72 26.03 -39.16 14.29
CA GLY A 72 27.29 -39.66 13.73
C GLY A 72 27.42 -39.59 12.21
N LYS A 73 26.44 -39.03 11.49
CA LYS A 73 26.47 -38.91 10.03
C LYS A 73 26.61 -37.45 9.60
N PRO A 74 27.40 -37.14 8.55
CA PRO A 74 27.48 -35.79 7.99
C PRO A 74 26.10 -35.25 7.60
N ILE A 75 25.86 -33.98 7.88
CA ILE A 75 24.61 -33.31 7.51
C ILE A 75 24.77 -32.43 6.28
N THR A 76 23.67 -32.26 5.55
CA THR A 76 23.60 -31.27 4.47
C THR A 76 23.51 -29.88 5.09
N THR A 77 24.51 -29.04 4.81
CA THR A 77 24.52 -27.61 5.17
C THR A 77 24.29 -26.79 3.92
N PHE A 78 23.28 -25.92 3.93
CA PHE A 78 23.00 -25.03 2.81
C PHE A 78 23.75 -23.71 2.95
N PHE A 79 23.95 -23.02 1.83
CA PHE A 79 24.72 -21.79 1.76
C PHE A 79 23.85 -20.67 1.18
N PHE A 80 24.08 -19.48 1.67
CA PHE A 80 23.45 -18.25 1.20
C PHE A 80 24.43 -17.10 1.37
N THR A 81 24.30 -16.07 0.53
CA THR A 81 25.08 -14.82 0.67
C THR A 81 24.49 -13.92 1.74
N SER A 82 23.15 -13.90 1.86
CA SER A 82 22.40 -13.09 2.81
C SER A 82 21.15 -13.84 3.25
N SER A 83 20.81 -13.76 4.54
CA SER A 83 19.59 -14.34 5.09
C SER A 83 18.44 -13.33 5.20
N GLY A 84 18.74 -12.02 5.14
CA GLY A 84 17.75 -10.95 5.33
C GLY A 84 17.29 -10.79 6.79
N GLY A 85 18.14 -11.14 7.76
CA GLY A 85 17.93 -10.99 9.20
C GLY A 85 17.63 -12.30 9.94
N HIS A 86 17.31 -13.36 9.19
CA HIS A 86 16.92 -14.65 9.75
C HIS A 86 16.99 -15.75 8.68
N THR A 87 17.48 -16.94 9.03
CA THR A 87 17.48 -18.08 8.11
C THR A 87 16.08 -18.66 7.92
N GLN A 88 15.80 -19.26 6.75
CA GLN A 88 14.53 -19.94 6.52
C GLN A 88 14.53 -21.35 7.12
N ASN A 89 13.38 -21.79 7.65
CA ASN A 89 13.17 -23.20 8.00
C ASN A 89 13.02 -24.03 6.71
N ILE A 90 13.85 -25.08 6.56
CA ILE A 90 13.89 -25.87 5.34
C ILE A 90 12.55 -26.52 4.99
N GLY A 91 11.78 -26.99 5.98
CA GLY A 91 10.53 -27.66 5.68
C GLY A 91 9.40 -26.68 5.31
N GLU A 92 9.53 -25.40 5.65
CA GLU A 92 8.62 -24.37 5.13
C GLU A 92 8.92 -24.00 3.67
N VAL A 93 10.19 -24.11 3.25
CA VAL A 93 10.63 -23.77 1.89
C VAL A 93 10.52 -24.97 0.94
N TRP A 94 10.97 -26.16 1.37
CA TRP A 94 11.10 -27.37 0.54
C TRP A 94 10.28 -28.58 1.04
N GLY A 95 9.52 -28.44 2.13
CA GLY A 95 8.57 -29.45 2.61
C GLY A 95 9.16 -30.51 3.56
N THR A 96 10.42 -30.89 3.39
CA THR A 96 11.08 -31.89 4.24
C THR A 96 11.70 -31.23 5.48
N GLN A 97 11.33 -31.71 6.67
CA GLN A 97 11.84 -31.21 7.95
C GLN A 97 13.13 -31.94 8.35
N PHE A 98 14.11 -31.18 8.86
CA PHE A 98 15.34 -31.72 9.44
C PHE A 98 15.59 -31.07 10.80
N PRO A 99 15.93 -31.83 11.87
CA PRO A 99 16.13 -31.29 13.21
C PRO A 99 17.17 -30.15 13.33
N TRP A 100 18.15 -30.13 12.42
CA TRP A 100 19.27 -29.18 12.41
C TRP A 100 19.10 -28.02 11.42
N LEU A 101 18.06 -28.00 10.58
CA LEU A 101 17.81 -26.94 9.60
C LEU A 101 16.60 -26.10 9.99
N LYS A 102 16.70 -25.54 11.19
CA LYS A 102 15.70 -24.63 11.76
C LYS A 102 16.04 -23.18 11.43
N SER A 103 15.01 -22.34 11.48
CA SER A 103 15.13 -20.88 11.41
C SER A 103 15.93 -20.36 12.61
N VAL A 104 16.96 -19.54 12.37
CA VAL A 104 17.75 -18.86 13.41
C VAL A 104 17.98 -17.39 13.06
N PRO A 105 18.03 -16.47 14.05
CA PRO A 105 18.35 -15.07 13.81
C PRO A 105 19.74 -14.87 13.21
N ASP A 106 19.86 -13.91 12.31
CA ASP A 106 21.12 -13.47 11.71
C ASP A 106 21.10 -11.94 11.55
N PRO A 107 21.25 -11.19 12.66
CA PRO A 107 21.16 -9.74 12.66
C PRO A 107 22.24 -9.06 11.80
N TRP A 108 23.36 -9.73 11.56
CA TRP A 108 24.47 -9.19 10.77
C TRP A 108 24.14 -9.01 9.28
N SER A 109 23.23 -9.82 8.74
CA SER A 109 22.75 -9.65 7.36
C SER A 109 21.84 -8.43 7.15
N LEU A 110 21.45 -7.73 8.23
CA LEU A 110 20.73 -6.45 8.16
C LEU A 110 21.69 -5.25 8.19
N ASP A 111 22.97 -5.47 8.46
CA ASP A 111 23.97 -4.41 8.47
C ASP A 111 24.37 -4.06 7.03
N GLN A 112 23.98 -2.87 6.57
CA GLN A 112 24.27 -2.38 5.23
C GLN A 112 25.78 -2.24 4.93
N THR A 113 26.63 -2.15 5.96
CA THR A 113 28.08 -2.12 5.78
C THR A 113 28.66 -3.51 5.52
N LEU A 114 28.07 -4.54 6.14
CA LEU A 114 28.49 -5.94 5.99
C LEU A 114 27.84 -6.60 4.77
N ASP A 115 26.60 -6.26 4.46
CA ASP A 115 25.85 -6.74 3.29
C ASP A 115 25.27 -5.57 2.46
N PRO A 116 26.13 -4.82 1.74
CA PRO A 116 25.71 -3.64 0.99
C PRO A 116 24.77 -3.95 -0.17
N ASN A 117 24.69 -5.20 -0.60
CA ASN A 117 23.91 -5.60 -1.78
C ASN A 117 22.51 -6.12 -1.42
N TYR A 118 22.35 -6.75 -0.25
CA TYR A 118 21.13 -7.48 0.08
C TYR A 118 20.58 -7.23 1.50
N ALA A 119 21.25 -6.45 2.36
CA ALA A 119 20.65 -5.97 3.61
C ALA A 119 19.35 -5.19 3.35
N SER A 120 19.30 -4.45 2.24
CA SER A 120 18.10 -3.90 1.65
C SER A 120 18.20 -3.93 0.13
N TRP A 121 17.11 -4.27 -0.55
CA TRP A 121 17.06 -4.30 -2.00
C TRP A 121 15.70 -3.84 -2.54
N SER A 122 15.72 -3.26 -3.74
CA SER A 122 14.50 -2.88 -4.47
C SER A 122 14.54 -3.38 -5.91
N ARG A 123 13.38 -3.79 -6.42
CA ARG A 123 13.18 -4.20 -7.82
C ARG A 123 11.89 -3.58 -8.32
N SER A 124 11.97 -2.90 -9.46
CA SER A 124 10.80 -2.46 -10.21
C SER A 124 10.40 -3.55 -11.20
N ILE A 125 9.20 -4.10 -11.05
CA ILE A 125 8.66 -5.15 -11.91
C ILE A 125 7.42 -4.59 -12.61
N SER A 126 7.35 -4.75 -13.93
CA SER A 126 6.20 -4.27 -14.70
C SER A 126 4.93 -5.06 -14.35
N GLN A 127 3.79 -4.37 -14.36
CA GLN A 127 2.46 -4.99 -14.16
C GLN A 127 2.27 -6.20 -15.08
N ALA A 128 2.65 -6.09 -16.36
CA ALA A 128 2.50 -7.17 -17.33
C ALA A 128 3.28 -8.43 -16.93
N ARG A 129 4.47 -8.27 -16.33
CA ARG A 129 5.26 -9.40 -15.85
C ARG A 129 4.63 -10.04 -14.61
N VAL A 130 4.07 -9.23 -13.72
CA VAL A 130 3.30 -9.73 -12.56
C VAL A 130 2.05 -10.50 -13.03
N ALA A 131 1.25 -9.91 -13.92
CA ALA A 131 0.06 -10.55 -14.48
C ALA A 131 0.38 -11.89 -15.16
N LYS A 132 1.45 -11.92 -15.98
CA LYS A 132 1.95 -13.17 -16.59
C LYS A 132 2.36 -14.20 -15.54
N ALA A 133 3.00 -13.78 -14.44
CA ALA A 133 3.40 -14.70 -13.37
C ALA A 133 2.20 -15.38 -12.70
N PHE A 134 1.06 -14.70 -12.60
CA PHE A 134 -0.19 -15.24 -12.03
C PHE A 134 -1.17 -15.83 -13.06
N ALA A 135 -0.85 -15.76 -14.36
CA ALA A 135 -1.78 -16.08 -15.44
C ALA A 135 -3.11 -15.30 -15.35
N LEU A 136 -3.03 -14.01 -14.98
CA LEU A 136 -4.16 -13.07 -14.95
C LEU A 136 -4.06 -12.05 -16.10
N PRO A 137 -5.17 -11.45 -16.57
CA PRO A 137 -5.14 -10.41 -17.60
C PRO A 137 -4.46 -9.13 -17.10
N ASP A 138 -4.68 -8.81 -15.82
CA ASP A 138 -4.02 -7.74 -15.09
C ASP A 138 -3.95 -8.09 -13.60
N VAL A 139 -3.13 -7.34 -12.87
CA VAL A 139 -3.02 -7.41 -11.41
C VAL A 139 -3.10 -5.99 -10.88
N VAL A 140 -4.18 -5.72 -10.13
CA VAL A 140 -4.40 -4.44 -9.45
C VAL A 140 -3.99 -4.49 -7.99
N ALA A 141 -3.95 -5.69 -7.38
CA ALA A 141 -3.53 -5.88 -6.00
C ALA A 141 -2.68 -7.15 -5.82
N LEU A 142 -1.68 -7.08 -4.94
CA LEU A 142 -0.94 -8.22 -4.41
C LEU A 142 -1.12 -8.28 -2.90
N LYS A 143 -1.34 -9.48 -2.38
CA LYS A 143 -1.56 -9.75 -0.96
C LYS A 143 -0.53 -10.76 -0.48
N PHE A 144 0.01 -10.54 0.72
CA PHE A 144 0.99 -11.41 1.37
C PHE A 144 0.37 -11.96 2.67
N PRO A 145 -0.53 -12.95 2.59
CA PRO A 145 -1.35 -13.35 3.73
C PRO A 145 -0.55 -14.02 4.84
N ASP A 146 0.51 -14.76 4.49
CA ASP A 146 1.30 -15.53 5.45
C ASP A 146 2.80 -15.38 5.21
N ARG A 147 3.56 -15.46 6.31
CA ARG A 147 5.03 -15.50 6.29
C ARG A 147 5.53 -16.81 6.91
N THR A 148 6.75 -17.19 6.56
CA THR A 148 7.50 -18.26 7.22
C THR A 148 7.98 -17.79 8.60
N GLN A 149 8.45 -18.72 9.44
CA GLN A 149 9.10 -18.38 10.71
C GLN A 149 10.27 -17.41 10.51
N GLY A 150 11.02 -17.63 9.43
CA GLY A 150 12.11 -16.74 9.01
C GLY A 150 11.63 -15.55 8.19
N GLY A 151 10.41 -15.03 8.36
CA GLY A 151 9.95 -13.74 7.83
C GLY A 151 9.72 -13.62 6.30
N GLY A 152 10.04 -14.65 5.52
CA GLY A 152 9.81 -14.66 4.07
C GLY A 152 8.33 -14.83 3.74
N ILE A 153 7.86 -14.22 2.65
CA ILE A 153 6.47 -14.44 2.20
C ILE A 153 6.26 -15.92 1.82
N LYS A 154 5.28 -16.56 2.46
CA LYS A 154 4.98 -17.99 2.24
C LYS A 154 4.07 -18.18 1.02
N SER A 155 3.14 -17.27 0.82
CA SER A 155 2.24 -17.24 -0.34
C SER A 155 1.96 -15.80 -0.77
N VAL A 156 1.49 -15.65 -2.02
CA VAL A 156 1.08 -14.37 -2.61
C VAL A 156 -0.24 -14.57 -3.33
N VAL A 157 -1.22 -13.71 -3.06
CA VAL A 157 -2.49 -13.68 -3.77
C VAL A 157 -2.53 -12.44 -4.66
N ALA A 158 -2.70 -12.62 -5.97
CA ALA A 158 -2.94 -11.55 -6.91
C ALA A 158 -4.44 -11.40 -7.19
N VAL A 159 -4.90 -10.17 -7.37
CA VAL A 159 -6.29 -9.84 -7.75
C VAL A 159 -6.28 -8.98 -9.01
N SER A 160 -7.09 -9.35 -9.99
CA SER A 160 -7.30 -8.63 -11.26
C SER A 160 -8.35 -7.52 -11.12
N SER A 161 -8.42 -6.59 -12.08
CA SER A 161 -9.45 -5.54 -12.08
C SER A 161 -10.87 -6.10 -12.20
N SER A 162 -11.01 -7.32 -12.73
CA SER A 162 -12.28 -8.06 -12.81
C SER A 162 -12.69 -8.77 -11.51
N GLY A 163 -11.85 -8.73 -10.48
CA GLY A 163 -12.06 -9.41 -9.20
C GLY A 163 -11.60 -10.87 -9.16
N LYS A 164 -11.15 -11.46 -10.29
CA LYS A 164 -10.51 -12.79 -10.28
C LYS A 164 -9.22 -12.76 -9.49
N SER A 165 -8.97 -13.82 -8.72
CA SER A 165 -7.75 -13.98 -7.92
C SER A 165 -6.96 -15.24 -8.28
N ALA A 166 -5.66 -15.22 -8.03
CA ALA A 166 -4.77 -16.36 -8.20
C ALA A 166 -3.70 -16.36 -7.10
N THR A 167 -3.30 -17.54 -6.62
CA THR A 167 -2.34 -17.69 -5.52
C THR A 167 -1.08 -18.41 -5.99
N LEU A 168 0.08 -17.92 -5.58
CA LEU A 168 1.38 -18.59 -5.75
C LEU A 168 2.03 -18.82 -4.40
N LYS A 169 2.82 -19.90 -4.28
CA LYS A 169 3.80 -20.01 -3.19
C LYS A 169 4.87 -18.93 -3.36
N GLY A 170 5.41 -18.44 -2.24
CA GLY A 170 6.41 -17.36 -2.25
C GLY A 170 7.62 -17.66 -3.13
N GLU A 171 8.17 -18.88 -3.05
CA GLU A 171 9.29 -19.30 -3.90
C GLU A 171 8.97 -19.32 -5.40
N ILE A 172 7.74 -19.70 -5.77
CA ILE A 172 7.30 -19.67 -7.17
C ILE A 172 7.16 -18.23 -7.65
N PHE A 173 6.59 -17.35 -6.80
CA PHE A 173 6.50 -15.93 -7.10
C PHE A 173 7.88 -15.29 -7.27
N ARG A 174 8.79 -15.53 -6.33
CA ARG A 174 10.21 -15.09 -6.38
C ARG A 174 10.88 -15.55 -7.67
N SER A 175 10.78 -16.84 -7.99
CA SER A 175 11.39 -17.44 -9.18
C SER A 175 10.84 -16.84 -10.47
N ARG A 176 9.51 -16.78 -10.65
CA ARG A 176 8.88 -16.24 -11.86
C ARG A 176 9.22 -14.76 -12.10
N LEU A 177 9.39 -13.99 -11.03
CA LEU A 177 9.73 -12.57 -11.11
C LEU A 177 11.23 -12.28 -11.02
N GLY A 178 12.08 -13.30 -10.84
CA GLY A 178 13.53 -13.13 -10.71
C GLY A 178 13.91 -12.24 -9.52
N LEU A 179 13.17 -12.36 -8.41
CA LEU A 179 13.45 -11.61 -7.19
C LEU A 179 14.62 -12.26 -6.42
N PRO A 180 15.48 -11.47 -5.75
CA PRO A 180 16.58 -12.01 -4.95
C PRO A 180 16.12 -12.96 -3.84
N SER A 181 15.03 -12.61 -3.14
CA SER A 181 14.50 -13.40 -2.01
C SER A 181 12.98 -13.32 -1.91
N THR A 182 12.41 -14.16 -1.05
CA THR A 182 11.02 -14.09 -0.58
C THR A 182 10.85 -13.12 0.59
N TRP A 183 11.92 -12.48 1.06
CA TRP A 183 11.83 -11.38 2.01
C TRP A 183 11.37 -10.12 1.29
N LEU A 184 10.06 -10.02 1.12
CA LEU A 184 9.38 -8.88 0.51
C LEU A 184 8.60 -8.14 1.58
N GLN A 185 8.63 -6.82 1.45
CA GLN A 185 7.83 -5.92 2.26
C GLN A 185 7.08 -4.98 1.34
N ARG A 186 5.94 -4.49 1.83
CA ARG A 186 5.20 -3.45 1.12
C ARG A 186 6.04 -2.18 1.08
N PRO A 187 6.13 -1.49 -0.06
CA PRO A 187 6.81 -0.20 -0.10
C PRO A 187 6.05 0.80 0.77
N VAL A 188 6.77 1.47 1.66
CA VAL A 188 6.29 2.68 2.34
C VAL A 188 6.86 3.86 1.57
N THR A 189 5.98 4.68 1.00
CA THR A 189 6.39 5.83 0.19
C THR A 189 5.99 7.13 0.85
N ARG A 190 6.94 8.05 1.01
CA ARG A 190 6.63 9.39 1.46
C ARG A 190 6.24 10.28 0.27
N ARG A 191 5.15 11.01 0.41
CA ARG A 191 4.75 12.09 -0.49
C ARG A 191 4.89 13.41 0.26
N SER A 192 5.94 14.15 -0.06
CA SER A 192 6.24 15.41 0.62
C SER A 192 5.30 16.53 0.15
N GLY A 193 4.77 17.26 1.12
CA GLY A 193 4.02 18.50 0.97
C GLY A 193 4.09 19.25 2.30
N ILE A 194 4.21 20.58 2.23
CA ILE A 194 4.34 21.43 3.42
C ILE A 194 2.97 21.87 3.98
N ASP A 195 1.93 21.74 3.16
CA ASP A 195 0.54 22.05 3.49
C ASP A 195 -0.39 21.12 2.67
N GLU A 196 -1.69 21.15 2.97
CA GLU A 196 -2.70 20.30 2.31
C GLU A 196 -2.87 20.64 0.82
N THR A 197 -2.64 21.89 0.42
CA THR A 197 -2.72 22.31 -0.98
C THR A 197 -1.59 21.65 -1.79
N ALA A 198 -0.36 21.72 -1.30
CA ALA A 198 0.81 21.08 -1.88
C ALA A 198 0.65 19.55 -1.93
N LEU A 199 0.08 18.95 -0.87
CA LEU A 199 -0.21 17.52 -0.85
C LEU A 199 -1.27 17.13 -1.89
N SER A 200 -2.35 17.90 -2.05
CA SER A 200 -3.36 17.62 -3.08
C SER A 200 -2.77 17.66 -4.49
N ILE A 201 -1.88 18.60 -4.76
CA ILE A 201 -1.15 18.70 -6.02
C ILE A 201 -0.23 17.49 -6.20
N ALA A 202 0.49 17.07 -5.15
CA ALA A 202 1.35 15.88 -5.20
C ALA A 202 0.55 14.60 -5.45
N ILE A 203 -0.60 14.43 -4.79
CA ILE A 203 -1.54 13.34 -5.03
C ILE A 203 -2.03 13.37 -6.47
N GLY A 204 -2.47 14.53 -6.97
CA GLY A 204 -2.93 14.70 -8.34
C GLY A 204 -1.83 14.49 -9.39
N LYS A 205 -0.56 14.74 -9.09
CA LYS A 205 0.56 14.40 -10.00
C LYS A 205 0.74 12.89 -10.14
N SER A 206 0.47 12.14 -9.09
CA SER A 206 0.48 10.67 -9.13
C SER A 206 -0.79 10.09 -9.77
N LEU A 207 -1.95 10.67 -9.46
CA LEU A 207 -3.25 10.22 -9.95
C LEU A 207 -3.70 11.04 -11.16
N TRP A 208 -3.77 10.40 -12.32
CA TRP A 208 -4.12 11.03 -13.60
C TRP A 208 -3.15 12.15 -14.04
N PRO A 209 -1.85 11.84 -14.22
CA PRO A 209 -0.82 12.82 -14.59
C PRO A 209 -1.09 13.56 -15.90
N THR A 210 -1.85 12.93 -16.82
CA THR A 210 -2.15 13.44 -18.17
C THR A 210 -3.52 14.11 -18.28
N SER A 211 -4.31 14.15 -17.20
CA SER A 211 -5.67 14.69 -17.26
C SER A 211 -5.68 16.20 -17.46
N LYS A 212 -6.49 16.66 -18.42
CA LYS A 212 -6.78 18.07 -18.71
C LYS A 212 -8.06 18.57 -18.02
N SER A 213 -8.65 17.75 -17.15
CA SER A 213 -9.77 18.15 -16.30
C SER A 213 -9.31 18.19 -14.85
N VAL A 214 -9.89 19.08 -14.05
CA VAL A 214 -9.62 19.20 -12.60
C VAL A 214 -10.94 19.31 -11.85
N VAL A 215 -11.03 18.67 -10.69
CA VAL A 215 -12.06 18.99 -9.68
C VAL A 215 -11.41 19.94 -8.68
N LEU A 216 -11.95 21.14 -8.56
CA LEU A 216 -11.44 22.18 -7.67
C LEU A 216 -12.43 22.38 -6.53
N ALA A 217 -12.04 21.98 -5.32
CA ALA A 217 -12.83 22.15 -4.11
C ALA A 217 -12.39 23.43 -3.37
N VAL A 218 -13.36 24.18 -2.85
CA VAL A 218 -13.14 25.44 -2.12
C VAL A 218 -13.28 25.21 -0.62
N ALA A 219 -12.17 25.09 0.09
CA ALA A 219 -12.12 24.60 1.47
C ALA A 219 -12.69 25.59 2.51
N ASP A 220 -12.50 26.90 2.31
CA ASP A 220 -12.87 27.93 3.30
C ASP A 220 -14.37 28.03 3.53
N THR A 221 -15.15 27.62 2.55
CA THR A 221 -16.61 27.72 2.60
C THR A 221 -17.26 26.50 3.25
N ASP A 222 -16.63 25.33 3.13
CA ASP A 222 -17.02 24.09 3.80
C ASP A 222 -15.83 23.13 3.76
N SER A 223 -15.40 22.63 4.91
CA SER A 223 -14.32 21.63 5.01
C SER A 223 -14.65 20.33 4.25
N LEU A 224 -15.94 20.09 3.96
CA LEU A 224 -16.41 18.92 3.22
C LEU A 224 -16.50 19.12 1.71
N ALA A 225 -16.19 20.30 1.16
CA ALA A 225 -16.22 20.53 -0.30
C ALA A 225 -15.33 19.51 -1.04
N ALA A 226 -14.21 19.15 -0.44
CA ALA A 226 -13.31 18.11 -0.90
C ALA A 226 -13.96 16.72 -0.93
N ALA A 227 -14.53 16.32 0.20
CA ALA A 227 -15.26 15.05 0.35
C ALA A 227 -16.40 14.93 -0.66
N ILE A 228 -17.14 16.02 -0.89
CA ILE A 228 -18.21 16.10 -1.90
C ILE A 228 -17.65 15.92 -3.31
N GLY A 229 -16.54 16.57 -3.63
CA GLY A 229 -15.91 16.52 -4.95
C GLY A 229 -15.13 15.23 -5.25
N ALA A 230 -14.74 14.45 -4.23
CA ALA A 230 -13.86 13.30 -4.41
C ALA A 230 -14.44 12.19 -5.31
N PRO A 231 -15.72 11.76 -5.17
CA PRO A 231 -16.32 10.81 -6.10
C PRO A 231 -16.36 11.30 -7.55
N LEU A 232 -16.46 12.63 -7.76
CA LEU A 232 -16.42 13.23 -9.09
C LEU A 232 -15.02 13.15 -9.71
N SER A 233 -13.98 13.31 -8.90
CA SER A 233 -12.58 13.18 -9.33
C SER A 233 -12.31 11.80 -9.94
N PHE A 234 -12.79 10.73 -9.29
CA PHE A 234 -12.70 9.35 -9.82
C PHE A 234 -13.61 9.09 -11.02
N THR A 235 -14.79 9.72 -11.04
CA THR A 235 -15.72 9.63 -12.18
C THR A 235 -15.13 10.26 -13.44
N LYS A 236 -14.48 11.42 -13.31
CA LYS A 236 -13.92 12.18 -14.44
C LYS A 236 -12.45 11.88 -14.71
N LYS A 237 -11.81 11.03 -13.90
CA LYS A 237 -10.37 10.75 -13.96
C LYS A 237 -9.57 12.06 -13.96
N ALA A 238 -9.89 12.92 -13.01
CA ALA A 238 -9.41 14.29 -12.90
C ALA A 238 -8.89 14.52 -11.47
N PRO A 239 -7.68 15.07 -11.26
CA PRO A 239 -7.18 15.32 -9.92
C PRO A 239 -8.12 16.24 -9.13
N LEU A 240 -8.30 15.93 -7.85
CA LEU A 240 -8.95 16.79 -6.87
C LEU A 240 -7.88 17.74 -6.29
N LEU A 241 -8.05 19.04 -6.52
CA LEU A 241 -7.21 20.10 -5.98
C LEU A 241 -8.05 20.98 -5.04
N PHE A 242 -7.38 21.66 -4.12
CA PHE A 242 -8.03 22.58 -3.17
C PHE A 242 -7.54 23.98 -3.36
N THR A 243 -8.44 24.93 -3.21
CA THR A 243 -8.09 26.34 -3.05
C THR A 243 -8.78 26.89 -1.82
N SER A 244 -8.06 27.72 -1.10
CA SER A 244 -8.55 28.60 -0.04
C SER A 244 -8.45 30.05 -0.50
N GLY A 245 -9.19 30.92 0.16
CA GLY A 245 -9.20 32.36 -0.04
C GLY A 245 -10.22 32.85 -1.06
N GLN A 246 -10.27 34.18 -1.16
CA GLN A 246 -11.11 34.91 -2.14
C GLN A 246 -10.55 34.81 -3.57
N VAL A 247 -9.31 34.34 -3.74
CA VAL A 247 -8.58 34.25 -5.00
C VAL A 247 -7.99 32.86 -5.19
N LEU A 248 -7.69 32.50 -6.44
CA LEU A 248 -7.10 31.20 -6.77
C LEU A 248 -5.69 31.10 -6.17
N ASN A 249 -5.44 30.06 -5.37
CA ASN A 249 -4.13 29.81 -4.80
C ASN A 249 -3.06 29.70 -5.91
N PRO A 250 -1.91 30.40 -5.81
CA PRO A 250 -0.87 30.40 -6.84
C PRO A 250 -0.30 29.03 -7.19
N GLN A 251 -0.17 28.11 -6.22
CA GLN A 251 0.31 26.74 -6.46
C GLN A 251 -0.69 25.95 -7.31
N VAL A 252 -1.99 26.15 -7.06
CA VAL A 252 -3.07 25.54 -7.85
C VAL A 252 -3.11 26.13 -9.25
N ALA A 253 -2.99 27.46 -9.38
CA ALA A 253 -2.91 28.13 -10.67
C ALA A 253 -1.73 27.62 -11.51
N ALA A 254 -0.56 27.44 -10.88
CA ALA A 254 0.62 26.88 -11.54
C ALA A 254 0.38 25.42 -11.99
N GLU A 255 -0.28 24.60 -11.18
CA GLU A 255 -0.59 23.22 -11.55
C GLU A 255 -1.64 23.13 -12.69
N ILE A 256 -2.65 24.00 -12.67
CA ILE A 256 -3.65 24.16 -13.75
C ILE A 256 -2.95 24.55 -15.06
N ALA A 257 -2.03 25.51 -15.01
CA ALA A 257 -1.25 25.96 -16.16
C ALA A 257 -0.33 24.84 -16.69
N ARG A 258 0.42 24.17 -15.80
CA ARG A 258 1.32 23.06 -16.14
C ARG A 258 0.58 21.94 -16.88
N ARG A 259 -0.63 21.60 -16.44
CA ARG A 259 -1.46 20.55 -17.06
C ARG A 259 -2.16 20.98 -18.34
N ARG A 260 -2.21 22.30 -18.63
CA ARG A 260 -3.01 22.87 -19.72
C ARG A 260 -4.47 22.43 -19.60
N VAL A 261 -5.04 22.62 -18.41
CA VAL A 261 -6.42 22.25 -18.09
C VAL A 261 -7.38 22.94 -19.05
N THR A 262 -8.35 22.18 -19.56
CA THR A 262 -9.41 22.68 -20.44
C THR A 262 -10.78 22.66 -19.76
N LYS A 263 -10.90 22.01 -18.59
CA LYS A 263 -12.17 21.85 -17.87
C LYS A 263 -11.96 21.85 -16.35
N ILE A 264 -12.68 22.71 -15.65
CA ILE A 264 -12.68 22.79 -14.19
C ILE A 264 -14.08 22.49 -13.68
N TYR A 265 -14.20 21.53 -12.77
CA TYR A 265 -15.40 21.26 -11.99
C TYR A 265 -15.24 21.92 -10.63
N LEU A 266 -15.91 23.04 -10.42
CA LEU A 266 -15.84 23.81 -9.18
C LEU A 266 -16.86 23.26 -8.18
N VAL A 267 -16.40 22.89 -6.97
CA VAL A 267 -17.23 22.34 -5.90
C VAL A 267 -17.02 23.17 -4.64
N GLY A 268 -18.12 23.56 -4.00
CA GLY A 268 -18.08 24.38 -2.79
C GLY A 268 -19.42 25.04 -2.52
N ILE A 269 -19.51 25.74 -1.39
CA ILE A 269 -20.72 26.48 -1.02
C ILE A 269 -20.42 27.97 -1.04
N ASN A 270 -21.39 28.83 -1.35
CA ASN A 270 -21.21 30.29 -1.33
C ASN A 270 -19.87 30.78 -1.95
N VAL A 271 -19.45 30.16 -3.06
CA VAL A 271 -18.11 30.39 -3.61
C VAL A 271 -17.95 31.86 -4.00
N PRO A 272 -16.88 32.54 -3.58
CA PRO A 272 -16.71 33.96 -3.85
C PRO A 272 -16.73 34.32 -5.34
N GLN A 273 -17.44 35.39 -5.69
CA GLN A 273 -17.48 35.90 -7.06
C GLN A 273 -16.10 36.25 -7.63
N PRO A 274 -15.15 36.83 -6.86
CA PRO A 274 -13.79 37.08 -7.37
C PRO A 274 -13.08 35.79 -7.81
N LEU A 275 -13.24 34.69 -7.06
CA LEU A 275 -12.67 33.39 -7.42
C LEU A 275 -13.33 32.85 -8.70
N ILE A 276 -14.66 32.92 -8.82
CA ILE A 276 -15.38 32.50 -10.03
C ILE A 276 -14.92 33.31 -11.25
N ALA A 277 -14.76 34.63 -11.11
CA ALA A 277 -14.27 35.51 -12.16
C ALA A 277 -12.84 35.14 -12.59
N ALA A 278 -11.95 34.91 -11.62
CA ALA A 278 -10.58 34.48 -11.90
C ALA A 278 -10.53 33.15 -12.65
N LEU A 279 -11.36 32.18 -12.27
CA LEU A 279 -11.44 30.88 -12.94
C LEU A 279 -12.01 30.98 -14.37
N LYS A 280 -12.99 31.86 -14.61
CA LYS A 280 -13.54 32.13 -15.96
C LYS A 280 -12.55 32.86 -16.87
N ALA A 281 -11.66 33.65 -16.30
CA ALA A 281 -10.62 34.37 -17.05
C ALA A 281 -9.48 33.46 -17.54
N LEU A 282 -9.39 32.21 -17.07
CA LEU A 282 -8.37 31.26 -17.51
C LEU A 282 -8.53 30.92 -19.00
N PRO A 283 -7.46 31.01 -19.79
CA PRO A 283 -7.55 30.81 -21.24
C PRO A 283 -7.93 29.37 -21.57
N ARG A 284 -8.80 29.21 -22.58
CA ARG A 284 -9.21 27.90 -23.14
C ARG A 284 -9.74 26.91 -22.10
N THR A 285 -10.32 27.43 -21.01
CA THR A 285 -10.83 26.64 -19.89
C THR A 285 -12.34 26.79 -19.76
N SER A 286 -13.05 25.65 -19.67
CA SER A 286 -14.49 25.62 -19.37
C SER A 286 -14.71 25.41 -17.88
N LEU A 287 -15.54 26.25 -17.27
CA LEU A 287 -15.91 26.15 -15.85
C LEU A 287 -17.30 25.53 -15.70
N ILE A 288 -17.39 24.43 -14.96
CA ILE A 288 -18.65 23.79 -14.57
C ILE A 288 -18.83 24.00 -13.07
N SER A 289 -19.79 24.84 -12.68
CA SER A 289 -20.07 25.14 -11.28
C SER A 289 -21.02 24.10 -10.69
N LEU A 290 -20.56 23.37 -9.68
CA LEU A 290 -21.30 22.39 -8.88
C LEU A 290 -21.38 22.91 -7.44
N THR A 291 -21.90 24.12 -7.32
CA THR A 291 -21.89 24.94 -6.11
C THR A 291 -23.31 25.34 -5.73
N GLY A 292 -23.52 25.73 -4.48
CA GLY A 292 -24.79 26.31 -4.04
C GLY A 292 -24.71 26.98 -2.68
N PRO A 293 -25.82 27.49 -2.14
CA PRO A 293 -25.82 28.19 -0.87
C PRO A 293 -25.54 27.26 0.32
N THR A 294 -25.86 25.98 0.18
CA THR A 294 -25.64 24.97 1.22
C THR A 294 -24.89 23.76 0.68
N ARG A 295 -24.36 22.93 1.59
CA ARG A 295 -23.72 21.66 1.22
C ARG A 295 -24.66 20.69 0.53
N TYR A 296 -25.98 20.77 0.81
CA TYR A 296 -26.97 19.91 0.16
C TYR A 296 -27.08 20.23 -1.33
N ASP A 297 -26.95 21.51 -1.71
CA ASP A 297 -26.96 21.95 -3.09
C ASP A 297 -25.71 21.47 -3.84
N ALA A 298 -24.53 21.70 -3.26
CA ALA A 298 -23.26 21.25 -3.83
C ALA A 298 -23.22 19.71 -3.96
N ALA A 299 -23.63 18.99 -2.92
CA ALA A 299 -23.72 17.54 -2.91
C ALA A 299 -24.70 17.01 -3.97
N ALA A 300 -25.89 17.60 -4.11
CA ALA A 300 -26.85 17.23 -5.14
C ALA A 300 -26.32 17.49 -6.56
N ALA A 301 -25.64 18.63 -6.77
CA ALA A 301 -25.03 18.97 -8.06
C ALA A 301 -23.95 17.97 -8.46
N VAL A 302 -23.09 17.55 -7.52
CA VAL A 302 -22.11 16.49 -7.76
C VAL A 302 -22.77 15.13 -7.98
N ALA A 303 -23.77 14.78 -7.16
CA ALA A 303 -24.49 13.51 -7.26
C ALA A 303 -25.22 13.35 -8.60
N ALA A 304 -25.62 14.44 -9.25
CA ALA A 304 -26.21 14.40 -10.59
C ALA A 304 -25.23 13.93 -11.68
N ILE A 305 -23.92 14.03 -11.45
CA ILE A 305 -22.86 13.66 -12.41
C ILE A 305 -22.20 12.32 -12.04
N VAL A 306 -22.03 12.05 -10.75
CA VAL A 306 -21.37 10.85 -10.25
C VAL A 306 -22.32 9.64 -10.39
N PRO A 307 -21.96 8.59 -11.14
CA PRO A 307 -22.76 7.39 -11.26
C PRO A 307 -22.68 6.55 -9.98
N GLY A 308 -23.71 5.77 -9.67
CA GLY A 308 -23.67 4.81 -8.56
C GLY A 308 -24.52 5.20 -7.33
N PRO A 309 -24.63 4.26 -6.37
CA PRO A 309 -25.48 4.39 -5.19
C PRO A 309 -24.97 5.48 -4.25
N ALA A 310 -25.86 6.36 -3.81
CA ALA A 310 -25.50 7.44 -2.90
C ALA A 310 -25.21 6.91 -1.49
N VAL A 311 -24.38 7.65 -0.75
CA VAL A 311 -24.20 7.50 0.68
C VAL A 311 -24.85 8.71 1.33
N LEU A 312 -25.89 8.50 2.14
CA LEU A 312 -26.54 9.53 2.92
C LEU A 312 -25.90 9.55 4.30
N VAL A 313 -25.32 10.68 4.71
CA VAL A 313 -24.66 10.83 6.01
C VAL A 313 -25.28 11.97 6.81
N ALA A 314 -25.54 11.75 8.09
CA ALA A 314 -25.95 12.83 8.99
C ALA A 314 -24.79 13.80 9.24
N ASN A 315 -25.08 15.10 9.28
CA ASN A 315 -24.03 16.11 9.52
C ASN A 315 -23.26 15.90 10.83
N SER A 316 -23.94 15.42 11.88
CA SER A 316 -23.33 15.09 13.18
C SER A 316 -22.35 13.92 13.10
N ASP A 317 -22.49 13.07 12.09
CA ASP A 317 -21.81 11.78 11.95
C ASP A 317 -20.78 11.79 10.82
N VAL A 318 -20.52 12.94 10.19
CA VAL A 318 -19.61 13.03 9.05
C VAL A 318 -18.18 12.63 9.42
N SER A 319 -17.73 12.86 10.65
CA SER A 319 -16.40 12.50 11.14
C SER A 319 -16.10 11.00 11.01
N LEU A 320 -17.13 10.15 11.03
CA LEU A 320 -17.01 8.69 10.88
C LEU A 320 -16.54 8.28 9.47
N LEU A 321 -16.62 9.19 8.50
CA LEU A 321 -16.13 8.98 7.14
C LEU A 321 -14.64 9.29 6.97
N ARG A 322 -13.96 9.90 7.95
CA ARG A 322 -12.58 10.42 7.79
C ARG A 322 -11.63 9.38 7.22
N SER A 323 -11.57 8.17 7.80
CA SER A 323 -10.66 7.13 7.31
C SER A 323 -11.13 6.45 6.02
N SER A 324 -12.44 6.42 5.73
CA SER A 324 -13.01 5.70 4.58
C SER A 324 -13.29 6.59 3.37
N ILE A 325 -13.13 7.91 3.48
CA ILE A 325 -13.54 8.88 2.44
C ILE A 325 -12.83 8.66 1.10
N GLY A 326 -11.54 8.34 1.11
CA GLY A 326 -10.81 8.06 -0.13
C GLY A 326 -11.32 6.79 -0.80
N ALA A 327 -11.62 5.74 -0.03
CA ALA A 327 -12.17 4.49 -0.56
C ALA A 327 -13.58 4.71 -1.15
N LEU A 328 -14.41 5.52 -0.49
CA LEU A 328 -15.71 5.98 -1.00
C LEU A 328 -15.58 6.73 -2.33
N ALA A 329 -14.60 7.62 -2.43
CA ALA A 329 -14.30 8.35 -3.67
C ALA A 329 -13.93 7.40 -4.80
N ALA A 330 -13.06 6.41 -4.54
CA ALA A 330 -12.66 5.39 -5.51
C ALA A 330 -13.83 4.50 -5.97
N ALA A 331 -14.75 4.19 -5.05
CA ALA A 331 -16.00 3.47 -5.34
C ALA A 331 -17.00 4.30 -6.15
N LYS A 332 -16.69 5.58 -6.44
CA LYS A 332 -17.54 6.53 -7.18
C LYS A 332 -18.92 6.68 -6.55
N ARG A 333 -19.02 6.61 -5.22
CA ARG A 333 -20.30 6.79 -4.53
C ARG A 333 -20.50 8.26 -4.14
N PRO A 334 -21.52 8.96 -4.65
CA PRO A 334 -21.76 10.34 -4.26
C PRO A 334 -22.24 10.42 -2.80
N ILE A 335 -21.80 11.45 -2.10
CA ILE A 335 -22.16 11.69 -0.70
C ILE A 335 -23.26 12.75 -0.67
N LEU A 336 -24.34 12.44 0.04
CA LEU A 336 -25.46 13.32 0.31
C LEU A 336 -25.59 13.49 1.82
N PHE A 337 -26.17 14.61 2.25
CA PHE A 337 -26.25 14.95 3.68
C PHE A 337 -27.68 15.07 4.16
N THR A 338 -27.86 14.85 5.46
CA THR A 338 -29.10 15.08 6.20
C THR A 338 -28.82 15.87 7.49
N THR A 339 -29.80 16.63 7.95
CA THR A 339 -29.76 17.23 9.29
C THR A 339 -30.29 16.23 10.31
N ALA A 340 -30.16 16.57 11.60
CA ALA A 340 -30.88 15.87 12.65
C ALA A 340 -32.39 15.94 12.37
N GLY A 341 -32.98 14.78 12.11
CA GLY A 341 -34.42 14.60 11.97
C GLY A 341 -35.06 15.17 10.71
N THR A 342 -34.30 15.63 9.71
CA THR A 342 -34.89 16.10 8.44
C THR A 342 -33.99 15.83 7.24
N LEU A 343 -34.54 15.17 6.21
CA LEU A 343 -33.91 14.96 4.92
C LEU A 343 -34.14 16.19 4.02
N PRO A 344 -33.10 16.98 3.70
CA PRO A 344 -33.24 18.14 2.84
C PRO A 344 -33.71 17.75 1.45
N TRP A 345 -34.54 18.61 0.85
CA TRP A 345 -35.18 18.31 -0.44
C TRP A 345 -34.17 18.04 -1.55
N GLN A 346 -32.99 18.68 -1.53
CA GLN A 346 -31.91 18.46 -2.50
C GLN A 346 -31.38 17.02 -2.43
N SER A 347 -31.19 16.49 -1.22
CA SER A 347 -30.79 15.11 -0.98
C SER A 347 -31.90 14.15 -1.38
N ALA A 348 -33.15 14.39 -0.95
CA ALA A 348 -34.31 13.57 -1.29
C ALA A 348 -34.51 13.47 -2.81
N ARG A 349 -34.48 14.61 -3.53
CA ARG A 349 -34.59 14.65 -4.99
C ARG A 349 -33.45 13.91 -5.67
N SER A 350 -32.23 14.02 -5.17
CA SER A 350 -31.07 13.33 -5.74
C SER A 350 -31.18 11.82 -5.59
N ILE A 351 -31.65 11.35 -4.44
CA ILE A 351 -31.92 9.93 -4.17
C ILE A 351 -33.01 9.42 -5.12
N ALA A 352 -34.16 10.11 -5.15
CA ALA A 352 -35.29 9.74 -6.00
C ALA A 352 -34.91 9.68 -7.49
N LYS A 353 -34.16 10.67 -7.98
CA LYS A 353 -33.70 10.73 -9.38
C LYS A 353 -32.72 9.61 -9.74
N LYS A 354 -31.90 9.16 -8.79
CA LYS A 354 -30.96 8.05 -9.01
C LYS A 354 -31.68 6.70 -9.09
N GLY A 355 -32.72 6.49 -8.28
CA GLY A 355 -33.45 5.21 -8.22
C GLY A 355 -32.60 4.02 -7.77
N LEU A 356 -31.42 4.27 -7.21
CA LEU A 356 -30.48 3.27 -6.73
C LEU A 356 -30.54 3.14 -5.21
N PRO A 357 -30.15 1.98 -4.67
CA PRO A 357 -29.96 1.80 -3.24
C PRO A 357 -29.11 2.89 -2.59
N VAL A 358 -29.52 3.36 -1.42
CA VAL A 358 -28.79 4.34 -0.62
C VAL A 358 -28.25 3.68 0.64
N THR A 359 -26.97 3.87 0.94
CA THR A 359 -26.41 3.52 2.25
C THR A 359 -26.59 4.70 3.19
N VAL A 360 -27.21 4.48 4.34
CA VAL A 360 -27.41 5.52 5.37
C VAL A 360 -26.36 5.33 6.47
N ILE A 361 -25.67 6.42 6.80
CA ILE A 361 -24.66 6.47 7.86
C ILE A 361 -25.10 7.52 8.87
N GLY A 362 -25.37 7.08 10.09
CA GLY A 362 -25.65 7.96 11.20
C GLY A 362 -26.15 7.21 12.42
N THR A 363 -26.17 7.89 13.55
CA THR A 363 -26.77 7.37 14.78
C THR A 363 -28.31 7.35 14.65
N PRO A 364 -29.04 6.37 15.23
CA PRO A 364 -30.48 6.25 15.09
C PRO A 364 -31.15 7.50 15.64
N GLY A 365 -32.13 8.03 14.90
CA GLY A 365 -32.78 9.30 15.22
C GLY A 365 -32.15 10.52 14.54
N THR A 366 -30.95 10.43 13.97
CA THR A 366 -30.40 11.52 13.12
C THR A 366 -31.10 11.60 11.78
N VAL A 367 -31.63 10.48 11.27
CA VAL A 367 -32.49 10.43 10.08
C VAL A 367 -33.84 9.88 10.52
N LEU A 368 -34.94 10.62 10.30
CA LEU A 368 -36.27 10.09 10.62
C LEU A 368 -36.58 8.95 9.66
N ASP A 369 -36.76 7.74 10.19
CA ASP A 369 -37.14 6.54 9.42
C ASP A 369 -38.37 6.76 8.56
N SER A 370 -39.32 7.56 9.07
CA SER A 370 -40.52 7.95 8.35
C SER A 370 -40.22 8.69 7.05
N GLN A 371 -39.14 9.47 6.98
CA GLN A 371 -38.71 10.21 5.78
C GLN A 371 -37.91 9.36 4.79
N LEU A 372 -37.47 8.18 5.22
CA LEU A 372 -36.82 7.18 4.38
C LEU A 372 -37.84 6.25 3.69
N THR A 373 -39.06 6.18 4.23
CA THR A 373 -40.19 5.44 3.65
C THR A 373 -40.49 5.89 2.22
N GLY A 374 -40.53 4.95 1.27
CA GLY A 374 -40.82 5.22 -0.14
C GLY A 374 -39.62 5.60 -1.00
N LEU A 375 -38.43 5.74 -0.42
CA LEU A 375 -37.17 5.80 -1.16
C LEU A 375 -36.64 4.36 -1.38
N ASN A 376 -36.01 4.09 -2.54
CA ASN A 376 -35.38 2.79 -2.83
C ASN A 376 -34.12 2.60 -1.99
N ILE A 377 -34.29 2.31 -0.70
CA ILE A 377 -33.22 2.12 0.27
C ILE A 377 -33.02 0.61 0.42
N ASN A 378 -31.91 0.06 -0.11
CA ASN A 378 -31.44 -1.22 0.45
C ASN A 378 -30.89 -0.88 1.82
N ASP A 379 -31.70 -1.18 2.81
CA ASP A 379 -31.41 -0.93 4.20
C ASP A 379 -30.19 -1.76 4.61
N GLN A 380 -29.05 -1.09 4.65
CA GLN A 380 -27.87 -1.52 5.38
C GLN A 380 -27.69 -0.49 6.51
N ARG A 381 -28.71 -0.32 7.38
CA ARG A 381 -28.55 0.35 8.67
C ARG A 381 -27.40 -0.32 9.40
N GLN A 382 -26.32 0.44 9.55
CA GLN A 382 -25.09 -0.03 10.18
C GLN A 382 -25.15 0.22 11.69
N PRO A 383 -24.52 -0.64 12.50
CA PRO A 383 -24.64 -0.62 13.95
C PRO A 383 -24.12 0.70 14.55
N THR A 384 -24.73 1.04 15.68
CA THR A 384 -24.40 2.22 16.48
C THR A 384 -23.25 1.92 17.42
N GLY A 385 -22.26 2.81 17.51
CA GLY A 385 -21.24 2.78 18.55
C GLY A 385 -19.79 2.86 18.04
N ASP A 386 -18.86 2.58 18.94
CA ASP A 386 -17.41 2.85 18.83
C ASP A 386 -16.68 2.15 17.67
N ASN A 387 -17.34 1.26 16.93
CA ASN A 387 -16.76 0.48 15.83
C ASN A 387 -17.27 0.89 14.43
N LEU A 388 -18.01 2.00 14.30
CA LEU A 388 -18.61 2.39 13.02
C LEU A 388 -17.56 2.80 11.97
N GLU A 389 -16.49 3.49 12.34
CA GLU A 389 -15.43 3.84 11.39
C GLU A 389 -14.72 2.59 10.83
N SER A 390 -14.41 1.62 11.70
CA SER A 390 -13.86 0.30 11.31
C SER A 390 -14.83 -0.48 10.41
N PHE A 391 -16.14 -0.41 10.70
CA PHE A 391 -17.16 -0.99 9.83
C PHE A 391 -17.16 -0.34 8.43
N LEU A 392 -17.17 1.00 8.35
CA LEU A 392 -17.20 1.73 7.08
C LEU A 392 -15.95 1.47 6.23
N LEU A 393 -14.81 1.30 6.88
CA LEU A 393 -13.60 0.83 6.24
C LEU A 393 -13.77 -0.58 5.67
N GLY A 394 -14.38 -1.52 6.40
CA GLY A 394 -14.70 -2.85 5.88
C GLY A 394 -15.67 -2.83 4.68
N LEU A 395 -16.61 -1.88 4.66
CA LEU A 395 -17.58 -1.74 3.57
C LEU A 395 -16.97 -1.14 2.30
N PHE A 396 -16.09 -0.15 2.44
CA PHE A 396 -15.60 0.65 1.32
C PHE A 396 -14.16 0.34 0.90
N ALA A 397 -13.35 -0.25 1.76
CA ALA A 397 -11.95 -0.57 1.52
C ALA A 397 -11.56 -2.06 1.50
N PRO A 398 -12.45 -3.06 1.27
CA PRO A 398 -12.10 -4.48 1.42
C PRO A 398 -11.04 -4.96 0.40
N GLN A 399 -10.79 -4.19 -0.65
CA GLN A 399 -9.81 -4.46 -1.71
C GLN A 399 -8.98 -3.20 -2.02
N THR A 400 -8.57 -2.44 -1.00
CA THR A 400 -7.76 -1.24 -1.23
C THR A 400 -6.34 -1.58 -1.70
N ASN A 401 -5.88 -0.89 -2.75
CA ASN A 401 -4.52 -0.99 -3.27
C ASN A 401 -3.48 -0.24 -2.41
N GLY A 402 -3.89 0.27 -1.25
CA GLY A 402 -3.00 0.87 -0.26
C GLY A 402 -3.74 1.61 0.84
N ILE A 403 -2.98 2.11 1.81
CA ILE A 403 -3.45 2.96 2.90
C ILE A 403 -2.53 4.17 3.03
N GLN A 404 -3.04 5.24 3.62
CA GLN A 404 -2.30 6.49 3.77
C GLN A 404 -2.29 6.95 5.21
N PHE A 405 -1.19 7.56 5.61
CA PHE A 405 -1.04 8.23 6.89
C PHE A 405 -0.82 9.72 6.67
N VAL A 406 -1.52 10.55 7.43
CA VAL A 406 -1.41 12.02 7.41
C VAL A 406 -1.10 12.53 8.82
N PRO A 407 -0.42 13.67 8.99
CA PRO A 407 -0.29 14.35 10.27
C PRO A 407 -1.66 14.60 10.90
N SER A 408 -1.72 14.57 12.24
CA SER A 408 -2.93 14.90 13.02
C SER A 408 -3.51 16.27 12.69
N ALA A 409 -2.65 17.23 12.32
CA ALA A 409 -3.04 18.59 11.95
C ALA A 409 -3.77 18.69 10.59
N PHE A 410 -3.71 17.66 9.75
CA PHE A 410 -4.30 17.68 8.41
C PHE A 410 -5.64 16.94 8.40
N ASP A 411 -6.59 17.45 7.62
CA ASP A 411 -7.92 16.89 7.46
C ASP A 411 -7.94 15.83 6.33
N PRO A 412 -8.22 14.55 6.63
CA PRO A 412 -8.37 13.51 5.62
C PRO A 412 -9.40 13.84 4.53
N PHE A 413 -10.42 14.65 4.82
CA PHE A 413 -11.39 15.08 3.80
C PHE A 413 -10.73 15.87 2.68
N LEU A 414 -9.76 16.71 3.01
CA LEU A 414 -8.96 17.48 2.06
C LEU A 414 -7.94 16.61 1.33
N LEU A 415 -7.82 15.32 1.60
CA LEU A 415 -6.91 14.42 0.88
C LEU A 415 -7.65 13.23 0.23
N SER A 416 -8.98 13.24 0.31
CA SER A 416 -9.91 12.23 -0.22
C SER A 416 -9.76 11.90 -1.70
N GLY A 417 -9.15 12.80 -2.49
CA GLY A 417 -8.82 12.56 -3.89
C GLY A 417 -7.81 11.42 -4.13
N SER A 418 -7.21 10.88 -3.06
CA SER A 418 -6.23 9.80 -3.12
C SER A 418 -6.82 8.42 -3.47
N GLY A 419 -8.11 8.21 -3.20
CA GLY A 419 -8.78 6.92 -3.48
C GLY A 419 -8.48 5.80 -2.50
N GLN A 420 -7.71 6.06 -1.46
CA GLN A 420 -7.27 5.09 -0.47
C GLN A 420 -7.79 5.47 0.92
N PRO A 421 -7.93 4.53 1.85
CA PRO A 421 -8.11 4.87 3.26
C PRO A 421 -7.02 5.81 3.77
N ILE A 422 -7.40 6.80 4.56
CA ILE A 422 -6.52 7.86 5.05
C ILE A 422 -6.64 7.95 6.57
N PHE A 423 -5.61 7.49 7.28
CA PHE A 423 -5.55 7.52 8.72
C PHE A 423 -4.75 8.74 9.18
N ALA A 424 -5.35 9.55 10.05
CA ALA A 424 -4.58 10.56 10.77
C ALA A 424 -3.72 9.87 11.85
N LEU A 425 -2.48 10.32 11.98
CA LEU A 425 -1.68 10.07 13.18
C LEU A 425 -2.34 10.77 14.38
N ASP A 426 -2.05 10.30 15.58
CA ASP A 426 -2.51 11.00 16.78
C ASP A 426 -1.68 12.28 17.05
N ALA A 427 -2.00 12.97 18.15
CA ALA A 427 -1.34 14.22 18.52
C ALA A 427 0.17 14.06 18.77
N ASP A 428 0.61 12.87 19.20
CA ASP A 428 2.01 12.54 19.46
C ASP A 428 2.72 11.97 18.22
N GLY A 429 1.98 11.77 17.13
CA GLY A 429 2.49 11.29 15.85
C GLY A 429 2.56 9.77 15.75
N HIS A 430 1.82 9.03 16.58
CA HIS A 430 1.72 7.57 16.54
C HIS A 430 0.58 7.09 15.64
N VAL A 431 0.64 5.81 15.26
CA VAL A 431 -0.38 5.14 14.46
C VAL A 431 -1.63 4.94 15.31
N SER A 432 -2.76 5.47 14.85
CA SER A 432 -4.04 5.38 15.57
C SER A 432 -4.55 3.94 15.71
N ASP A 433 -5.32 3.67 16.77
CA ASP A 433 -5.86 2.34 17.03
C ASP A 433 -6.82 1.87 15.93
N VAL A 434 -7.58 2.79 15.33
CA VAL A 434 -8.43 2.50 14.16
C VAL A 434 -7.60 2.00 12.98
N ALA A 435 -6.43 2.59 12.74
CA ALA A 435 -5.52 2.15 11.69
C ALA A 435 -4.96 0.74 11.99
N LYS A 436 -4.53 0.49 13.23
CA LYS A 436 -4.03 -0.83 13.68
C LYS A 436 -5.11 -1.91 13.52
N GLN A 437 -6.31 -1.66 14.03
CA GLN A 437 -7.45 -2.57 13.90
C GLN A 437 -7.80 -2.85 12.43
N PHE A 438 -7.79 -1.82 11.57
CA PHE A 438 -8.05 -2.01 10.15
C PHE A 438 -6.98 -2.89 9.48
N ILE A 439 -5.71 -2.63 9.76
CA ILE A 439 -4.55 -3.38 9.27
C ILE A 439 -4.61 -4.84 9.71
N ASP A 440 -4.92 -5.09 10.98
CA ASP A 440 -5.05 -6.43 11.55
C ASP A 440 -6.22 -7.20 10.95
N ALA A 441 -7.37 -6.54 10.75
CA ALA A 441 -8.54 -7.13 10.11
C ALA A 441 -8.37 -7.33 8.60
N HIS A 442 -7.50 -6.53 7.97
CA HIS A 442 -7.26 -6.54 6.53
C HIS A 442 -5.76 -6.65 6.24
N PRO A 443 -5.09 -7.77 6.58
CA PRO A 443 -3.64 -7.93 6.40
C PRO A 443 -3.21 -7.91 4.92
N ALA A 444 -4.16 -7.72 4.00
CA ALA A 444 -4.08 -7.76 2.56
C ALA A 444 -4.29 -6.38 1.88
N PHE A 445 -3.93 -5.26 2.53
CA PHE A 445 -3.85 -3.95 1.85
C PHE A 445 -2.62 -3.85 0.93
N GLY A 446 -2.64 -2.95 -0.04
CA GLY A 446 -1.51 -2.73 -0.97
C GLY A 446 -0.35 -1.91 -0.38
N ALA A 447 0.00 -0.79 -1.01
CA ALA A 447 1.13 0.06 -0.56
C ALA A 447 0.77 0.96 0.64
N ILE A 448 1.77 1.36 1.44
CA ILE A 448 1.59 2.38 2.47
C ILE A 448 2.14 3.71 1.94
N SER A 449 1.39 4.80 2.08
CA SER A 449 1.88 6.14 1.76
C SER A 449 1.85 7.03 2.99
N VAL A 450 2.95 7.74 3.24
CA VAL A 450 3.01 8.78 4.29
C VAL A 450 2.92 10.13 3.60
N LEU A 451 1.87 10.89 3.89
CA LEU A 451 1.63 12.20 3.31
C LEU A 451 2.16 13.28 4.25
N GLY A 452 3.17 14.03 3.83
CA GLY A 452 3.74 15.11 4.63
C GLY A 452 5.26 15.18 4.52
N SER A 453 5.80 16.37 4.74
CA SER A 453 7.24 16.60 4.83
C SER A 453 7.84 15.94 6.09
N ASN A 454 9.17 15.87 6.17
CA ASN A 454 9.86 15.36 7.37
C ASN A 454 9.62 16.21 8.62
N ALA A 455 9.24 17.48 8.45
CA ALA A 455 8.87 18.36 9.55
C ALA A 455 7.47 18.05 10.11
N LEU A 456 6.58 17.49 9.27
CA LEU A 456 5.20 17.18 9.65
C LEU A 456 5.00 15.73 10.10
N VAL A 457 5.79 14.81 9.55
CA VAL A 457 5.83 13.41 10.01
C VAL A 457 7.28 13.06 10.29
N SER A 458 7.60 12.95 11.58
CA SER A 458 8.95 12.69 12.09
C SER A 458 9.52 11.36 11.58
N SER A 459 10.84 11.19 11.69
CA SER A 459 11.47 9.89 11.41
C SER A 459 10.97 8.79 12.34
N GLY A 460 10.63 9.11 13.60
CA GLY A 460 10.06 8.16 14.56
C GLY A 460 8.70 7.64 14.10
N SER A 461 7.78 8.55 13.77
CA SER A 461 6.47 8.22 13.21
C SER A 461 6.58 7.45 11.90
N PHE A 462 7.52 7.83 11.02
CA PHE A 462 7.76 7.12 9.77
C PHE A 462 8.23 5.68 10.01
N ASN A 463 9.16 5.48 10.93
CA ASN A 463 9.66 4.15 11.29
C ASN A 463 8.56 3.28 11.93
N GLU A 464 7.69 3.86 12.74
CA GLU A 464 6.51 3.16 13.28
C GLU A 464 5.58 2.71 12.16
N ILE A 465 5.30 3.57 11.18
CA ILE A 465 4.51 3.21 9.98
C ILE A 465 5.22 2.15 9.14
N GLU A 466 6.54 2.22 9.00
CA GLU A 466 7.32 1.17 8.32
C GLU A 466 7.25 -0.17 9.04
N ALA A 467 7.05 -0.19 10.36
CA ALA A 467 6.89 -1.45 11.10
C ALA A 467 5.57 -2.18 10.76
N LEU A 468 4.61 -1.52 10.11
CA LEU A 468 3.30 -2.09 9.72
C LEU A 468 3.33 -2.94 8.43
N ARG A 469 4.48 -3.09 7.78
CA ARG A 469 4.62 -3.58 6.38
C ARG A 469 4.65 -5.10 6.16
#